data_AF-A0A949L9K2-F1
#
_entry.id   AF-A0A949L9K2-F1
#
_cell.length_a   1.000
_cell.length_b   1.000
_cell.length_c   1.000
_cell.angle_alpha   90.00
_cell.angle_beta   90.00
_cell.angle_gamma   90.00
#
_symmetry.space_group_name_H-M   'P 1'
#
loop_
_entity.id
_entity.type
_entity.pdbx_description
1 polymer ?
#
loop_
_entity_poly.entity_id
_entity_poly.type
_entity_poly.pdbx_seq_one_letter_code
_entity_poly.pdbx_strand_id
1 'polypeptide(L)'
;MLNFPMPYPDELLYSTVARAGVHFGITSPKQLLDEVFNNRKVVATADLPSHIQAISEQYPKSLDLTAETLAYKHTLFPLYAPFIPEPRRLKSLNRMMHCTKGAVHLALGVTTSQIQQKQHFRLCPECMEEQLSKYGEYYWARQWQAAGYKYCLKHAELNSTRYALHNYHRHSFIALAPTTACLPPRSNSPPRDKRIEKRVEELLSLPPTHSPSFEQWNLLYKQVARTCKVPVN
;
A
#
# COMPACT_ATOMS: atom_id res chain seq x y z
N MET A 1 3.02 22.81 2.17
CA MET A 1 2.12 23.18 1.06
C MET A 1 0.74 23.52 1.61
N LEU A 2 0.09 24.62 1.18
CA LEU A 2 -1.28 24.95 1.62
C LEU A 2 -2.28 24.04 0.90
N ASN A 3 -3.21 23.40 1.61
CA ASN A 3 -4.22 22.47 1.06
C ASN A 3 -3.66 21.17 0.46
N PHE A 4 -2.74 20.49 1.16
CA PHE A 4 -2.33 19.14 0.78
C PHE A 4 -3.56 18.20 0.69
N PRO A 5 -3.68 17.32 -0.33
CA PRO A 5 -4.88 16.51 -0.52
C PRO A 5 -5.12 15.55 0.64
N MET A 6 -6.37 15.40 1.06
CA MET A 6 -6.75 14.41 2.07
C MET A 6 -6.67 12.99 1.48
N PRO A 7 -6.02 12.04 2.19
CA PRO A 7 -6.02 10.64 1.77
C PRO A 7 -7.44 10.05 1.79
N TYR A 8 -7.84 9.38 0.71
CA TYR A 8 -9.10 8.64 0.69
C TYR A 8 -8.99 7.28 1.41
N PRO A 9 -10.13 6.69 1.83
CA PRO A 9 -10.14 5.32 2.34
C PRO A 9 -9.46 4.35 1.38
N ASP A 10 -8.53 3.56 1.91
CA ASP A 10 -7.70 2.59 1.19
C ASP A 10 -6.88 3.16 0.03
N GLU A 11 -6.64 4.47 0.00
CA GLU A 11 -5.69 5.08 -0.93
C GLU A 11 -4.25 4.83 -0.49
N LEU A 12 -3.36 4.54 -1.44
CA LEU A 12 -1.92 4.56 -1.17
C LEU A 12 -1.42 5.97 -0.86
N LEU A 13 -0.53 6.10 0.11
CA LEU A 13 0.15 7.36 0.41
C LEU A 13 0.91 7.90 -0.81
N TYR A 14 1.46 6.99 -1.62
CA TYR A 14 2.02 7.30 -2.94
C TYR A 14 1.02 8.03 -3.85
N SER A 15 -0.23 7.57 -3.90
CA SER A 15 -1.30 8.18 -4.69
C SER A 15 -1.66 9.56 -4.20
N THR A 16 -1.74 9.77 -2.87
CA THR A 16 -2.02 11.08 -2.30
C THR A 16 -0.95 12.11 -2.69
N VAL A 17 0.34 11.73 -2.65
CA VAL A 17 1.44 12.59 -3.12
C VAL A 17 1.36 12.82 -4.64
N ALA A 18 0.98 11.80 -5.41
CA ALA A 18 0.82 11.94 -6.86
C ALA A 18 -0.31 12.93 -7.21
N ARG A 19 -1.44 12.86 -6.50
CA ARG A 19 -2.58 13.79 -6.63
C ARG A 19 -2.21 15.20 -6.22
N ALA A 20 -1.37 15.38 -5.19
CA ALA A 20 -0.81 16.68 -4.87
C ALA A 20 -0.10 17.29 -6.09
N GLY A 21 0.72 16.50 -6.80
CA GLY A 21 1.32 16.97 -8.07
C GLY A 21 0.29 17.52 -9.06
N VAL A 22 -0.85 16.85 -9.22
CA VAL A 22 -1.94 17.28 -10.11
C VAL A 22 -2.66 18.53 -9.58
N HIS A 23 -3.07 18.54 -8.31
CA HIS A 23 -3.81 19.65 -7.69
C HIS A 23 -3.04 20.96 -7.74
N PHE A 24 -1.71 20.91 -7.63
CA PHE A 24 -0.83 22.08 -7.66
C PHE A 24 -0.20 22.34 -9.04
N GLY A 25 -0.56 21.58 -10.08
CA GLY A 25 -0.01 21.76 -11.43
C GLY A 25 1.51 21.51 -11.53
N ILE A 26 2.07 20.72 -10.62
CA ILE A 26 3.51 20.44 -10.55
C ILE A 26 3.87 19.34 -11.54
N THR A 27 4.55 19.70 -12.61
CA THR A 27 5.00 18.76 -13.65
C THR A 27 6.41 18.22 -13.40
N SER A 28 7.22 18.93 -12.61
CA SER A 28 8.58 18.51 -12.26
C SER A 28 8.55 17.58 -11.04
N PRO A 29 9.03 16.32 -11.17
CA PRO A 29 9.12 15.42 -10.03
C PRO A 29 9.97 16.01 -8.89
N LYS A 30 11.05 16.72 -9.22
CA LYS A 30 11.93 17.31 -8.21
C LYS A 30 11.29 18.46 -7.45
N GLN A 31 10.48 19.27 -8.13
CA GLN A 31 9.70 20.32 -7.47
C GLN A 31 8.69 19.71 -6.50
N LEU A 32 7.98 18.66 -6.91
CA LEU A 32 7.04 17.97 -6.01
C LEU A 32 7.77 17.42 -4.77
N LEU A 33 9.00 16.90 -4.96
CA LEU A 33 9.80 16.43 -3.82
C LEU A 33 10.23 17.56 -2.87
N ASP A 34 10.51 18.75 -3.38
CA ASP A 34 10.82 19.91 -2.53
C ASP A 34 9.60 20.34 -1.72
N GLU A 35 8.44 20.47 -2.37
CA GLU A 35 7.21 20.94 -1.73
C GLU A 35 6.70 19.99 -0.64
N VAL A 36 6.81 18.67 -0.88
CA VAL A 36 6.25 17.65 0.02
C VAL A 36 7.26 17.17 1.05
N PHE A 37 8.53 17.00 0.68
CA PHE A 37 9.54 16.36 1.53
C PHE A 37 10.70 17.28 1.92
N ASN A 38 10.80 18.47 1.33
CA ASN A 38 11.99 19.32 1.39
C ASN A 38 13.28 18.53 1.05
N ASN A 39 13.16 17.56 0.13
CA ASN A 39 14.23 16.61 -0.16
C ASN A 39 14.11 16.00 -1.56
N ARG A 40 14.93 16.49 -2.50
CA ARG A 40 15.02 16.00 -3.88
C ARG A 40 15.49 14.56 -4.06
N LYS A 41 15.92 13.86 -3.01
CA LYS A 41 16.47 12.50 -3.08
C LYS A 41 15.46 11.42 -2.70
N VAL A 42 14.26 11.79 -2.26
CA VAL A 42 13.20 10.85 -1.89
C VAL A 42 12.84 9.97 -3.08
N VAL A 43 12.73 8.67 -2.83
CA VAL A 43 12.34 7.68 -3.83
C VAL A 43 10.84 7.45 -3.71
N ALA A 44 10.14 7.48 -4.85
CA ALA A 44 8.70 7.28 -4.93
C ALA A 44 8.37 5.78 -4.83
N THR A 45 8.44 5.25 -3.61
CA THR A 45 8.15 3.85 -3.29
C THR A 45 6.66 3.68 -2.96
N ALA A 46 5.98 2.74 -3.61
CA ALA A 46 4.53 2.58 -3.47
C ALA A 46 4.08 1.78 -2.23
N ASP A 47 4.81 0.74 -1.87
CA ASP A 47 4.41 -0.25 -0.86
C ASP A 47 4.81 0.14 0.56
N LEU A 48 6.10 0.40 0.77
CA LEU A 48 6.74 0.64 2.06
C LEU A 48 7.66 1.88 1.95
N PRO A 49 7.07 3.07 1.83
CA PRO A 49 7.83 4.30 1.62
C PRO A 49 8.65 4.71 2.85
N SER A 50 9.65 5.55 2.61
CA SER A 50 10.34 6.34 3.62
C SER A 50 9.82 7.78 3.65
N HIS A 51 10.21 8.55 4.66
CA HIS A 51 9.87 9.96 4.84
C HIS A 51 8.39 10.24 5.08
N ILE A 52 7.64 9.28 5.65
CA ILE A 52 6.22 9.47 5.97
C ILE A 52 6.02 10.66 6.94
N GLN A 53 6.99 10.94 7.81
CA GLN A 53 6.94 12.08 8.73
C GLN A 53 6.77 13.42 7.99
N ALA A 54 7.48 13.61 6.87
CA ALA A 54 7.37 14.84 6.09
C ALA A 54 6.00 15.02 5.45
N ILE A 55 5.32 13.91 5.12
CA ILE A 55 3.93 13.94 4.62
C ILE A 55 2.97 14.25 5.75
N SER A 56 3.16 13.65 6.93
CA SER A 56 2.35 13.92 8.13
C SER A 56 2.38 15.41 8.50
N GLU A 57 3.55 16.06 8.36
CA GLU A 57 3.76 17.48 8.61
C GLU A 57 3.04 18.41 7.62
N GLN A 58 2.51 17.90 6.52
CA GLN A 58 1.65 18.67 5.61
C GLN A 58 0.24 18.90 6.16
N TYR A 59 -0.14 18.18 7.22
CA TYR A 59 -1.49 18.26 7.81
C TYR A 59 -1.49 18.93 9.19
N PRO A 60 -2.57 19.64 9.54
CA PRO A 60 -2.79 20.07 10.92
C PRO A 60 -2.85 18.88 11.88
N LYS A 61 -2.26 19.02 13.07
CA LYS A 61 -2.25 17.99 14.13
C LYS A 61 -3.66 17.52 14.54
N SER A 62 -4.68 18.36 14.36
CA SER A 62 -6.08 18.06 14.69
C SER A 62 -6.71 16.95 13.83
N LEU A 63 -6.11 16.60 12.69
CA LEU A 63 -6.63 15.55 11.80
C LEU A 63 -6.14 14.14 12.15
N ASP A 64 -5.26 14.00 13.15
CA ASP A 64 -4.69 12.72 13.59
C ASP A 64 -4.02 11.89 12.47
N LEU A 65 -3.56 12.57 11.41
CA LEU A 65 -2.77 11.99 10.32
C LEU A 65 -1.28 11.92 10.70
N THR A 66 -1.00 11.26 11.83
CA THR A 66 0.37 11.01 12.28
C THR A 66 1.10 10.09 11.30
N ALA A 67 2.43 10.06 11.36
CA ALA A 67 3.20 9.16 10.50
C ALA A 67 2.89 7.67 10.76
N GLU A 68 2.54 7.29 11.99
CA GLU A 68 2.06 5.93 12.29
C GLU A 68 0.69 5.67 11.66
N THR A 69 -0.26 6.61 11.81
CA THR A 69 -1.58 6.51 11.18
C THR A 69 -1.46 6.36 9.66
N LEU A 70 -0.62 7.19 9.02
CA LEU A 70 -0.38 7.13 7.58
C LEU A 70 0.28 5.80 7.16
N ALA A 71 1.25 5.31 7.94
CA ALA A 71 1.90 4.02 7.68
C ALA A 71 0.87 2.87 7.72
N TYR A 72 -0.02 2.83 8.71
CA TYR A 72 -0.98 1.75 8.83
C TYR A 72 -2.18 1.86 7.89
N LYS A 73 -2.69 3.06 7.62
CA LYS A 73 -3.90 3.23 6.80
C LYS A 73 -3.61 3.38 5.30
N HIS A 74 -2.43 3.86 4.93
CA HIS A 74 -2.11 4.26 3.55
C HIS A 74 -0.83 3.61 2.99
N THR A 75 -0.29 2.57 3.64
CA THR A 75 0.81 1.76 3.09
C THR A 75 0.57 0.27 3.27
N LEU A 76 1.41 -0.58 2.68
CA LEU A 76 1.33 -2.04 2.84
C LEU A 76 1.97 -2.55 4.13
N PHE A 77 2.44 -1.67 5.03
CA PHE A 77 3.04 -2.06 6.32
C PHE A 77 2.20 -3.04 7.16
N PRO A 78 0.85 -2.92 7.26
CA PRO A 78 0.04 -3.86 8.04
C PRO A 78 0.11 -5.31 7.57
N LEU A 79 0.48 -5.56 6.30
CA LEU A 79 0.66 -6.93 5.79
C LEU A 79 1.91 -7.62 6.37
N TYR A 80 2.84 -6.85 6.92
CA TYR A 80 4.11 -7.35 7.46
C TYR A 80 4.16 -7.25 8.98
N ALA A 81 3.60 -6.18 9.55
CA ALA A 81 3.74 -5.84 10.96
C ALA A 81 3.36 -6.97 11.95
N PRO A 82 2.28 -7.73 11.75
CA PRO A 82 1.93 -8.84 12.66
C PRO A 82 2.87 -10.03 12.59
N PHE A 83 3.64 -10.17 11.51
CA PHE A 83 4.41 -11.39 11.23
C PHE A 83 5.92 -11.24 11.51
N ILE A 84 6.30 -10.17 12.20
CA ILE A 84 7.68 -9.90 12.62
C ILE A 84 7.75 -9.64 14.12
N PRO A 85 8.90 -9.86 14.79
CA PRO A 85 9.04 -9.53 16.20
C PRO A 85 8.85 -8.04 16.48
N GLU A 86 8.27 -7.71 17.64
CA GLU A 86 7.96 -6.33 18.04
C GLU A 86 9.13 -5.35 17.90
N PRO A 87 10.37 -5.66 18.36
CA PRO A 87 11.49 -4.73 18.19
C PRO A 87 11.79 -4.43 16.71
N ARG A 88 11.55 -5.42 15.83
CA ARG A 88 11.72 -5.26 14.39
C ARG A 88 10.57 -4.44 13.79
N ARG A 89 9.34 -4.61 14.28
CA ARG A 89 8.17 -3.80 13.88
C ARG A 89 8.43 -2.33 14.16
N LEU A 90 8.75 -1.98 15.41
CA LEU A 90 9.02 -0.61 15.84
C LEU A 90 10.19 0.02 15.08
N LYS A 91 11.28 -0.73 14.90
CA LYS A 91 12.44 -0.26 14.11
C LYS A 91 12.10 -0.02 12.65
N SER A 92 11.25 -0.86 12.06
CA SER A 92 10.83 -0.72 10.65
C SER A 92 9.88 0.46 10.47
N LEU A 93 8.95 0.67 11.42
CA LEU A 93 8.07 1.83 11.44
C LEU A 93 8.88 3.13 11.57
N ASN A 94 9.79 3.22 12.54
CA ASN A 94 10.66 4.39 12.70
C ASN A 94 11.48 4.68 11.44
N ARG A 95 11.99 3.63 10.79
CA ARG A 95 12.65 3.74 9.49
C ARG A 95 11.70 4.35 8.44
N MET A 96 10.49 3.82 8.26
CA MET A 96 9.51 4.36 7.31
C MET A 96 9.14 5.83 7.58
N MET A 97 9.05 6.22 8.86
CA MET A 97 8.80 7.63 9.23
C MET A 97 9.92 8.54 8.73
N HIS A 98 11.17 8.09 8.76
CA HIS A 98 12.35 8.87 8.42
C HIS A 98 13.05 8.35 7.15
N CYS A 99 14.36 8.54 7.03
CA CYS A 99 15.13 8.11 5.88
C CYS A 99 15.57 6.64 6.02
N THR A 100 15.40 5.89 4.94
CA THR A 100 15.91 4.52 4.84
C THR A 100 16.52 4.37 3.46
N LYS A 101 17.76 3.92 3.40
CA LYS A 101 18.42 3.58 2.12
C LYS A 101 17.94 2.22 1.60
N GLY A 102 16.61 1.99 1.59
CA GLY A 102 15.99 0.72 1.20
C GLY A 102 16.01 -0.39 2.27
N ALA A 103 16.38 -0.05 3.51
CA ALA A 103 16.57 -1.04 4.58
C ALA A 103 15.25 -1.64 5.14
N VAL A 104 14.10 -1.06 4.78
CA VAL A 104 12.78 -1.53 5.26
C VAL A 104 12.36 -2.81 4.56
N HIS A 105 12.41 -2.87 3.22
CA HIS A 105 12.08 -4.09 2.45
C HIS A 105 12.89 -5.30 2.91
N LEU A 106 14.19 -5.11 3.17
CA LEU A 106 15.05 -6.16 3.71
C LEU A 106 14.64 -6.55 5.15
N ALA A 107 14.42 -5.57 6.03
CA ALA A 107 14.04 -5.84 7.42
C ALA A 107 12.70 -6.57 7.52
N LEU A 108 11.75 -6.24 6.64
CA LEU A 108 10.43 -6.87 6.58
C LEU A 108 10.43 -8.18 5.79
N GLY A 109 11.58 -8.64 5.28
CA GLY A 109 11.70 -9.90 4.56
C GLY A 109 11.05 -9.90 3.18
N VAL A 110 10.76 -8.72 2.61
CA VAL A 110 10.15 -8.58 1.28
C VAL A 110 11.08 -9.13 0.21
N THR A 111 12.37 -8.82 0.31
CA THR A 111 13.40 -9.26 -0.66
C THR A 111 13.69 -10.76 -0.59
N THR A 112 13.38 -11.39 0.53
CA THR A 112 13.55 -12.84 0.75
C THR A 112 12.25 -13.62 0.56
N SER A 113 11.15 -12.93 0.25
CA SER A 113 9.84 -13.55 0.10
C SER A 113 9.81 -14.39 -1.18
N GLN A 114 9.28 -15.61 -1.08
CA GLN A 114 8.99 -16.45 -2.24
C GLN A 114 7.71 -16.01 -2.98
N ILE A 115 6.90 -15.13 -2.37
CA ILE A 115 5.70 -14.60 -3.01
C ILE A 115 6.15 -13.61 -4.08
N GLN A 116 5.80 -13.91 -5.33
CA GLN A 116 6.12 -13.07 -6.48
C GLN A 116 5.57 -11.66 -6.27
N GLN A 117 6.47 -10.71 -6.12
CA GLN A 117 6.13 -9.30 -6.05
C GLN A 117 5.64 -8.80 -7.41
N LYS A 118 4.71 -7.86 -7.39
CA LYS A 118 4.19 -7.26 -8.60
C LYS A 118 5.20 -6.26 -9.15
N GLN A 119 5.35 -6.25 -10.46
CA GLN A 119 6.27 -5.34 -11.15
C GLN A 119 5.57 -4.05 -11.56
N HIS A 120 4.25 -4.12 -11.78
CA HIS A 120 3.45 -3.01 -12.28
C HIS A 120 2.26 -2.72 -11.38
N PHE A 121 1.84 -1.46 -11.36
CA PHE A 121 0.62 -1.06 -10.68
C PHE A 121 -0.58 -1.76 -11.28
N ARG A 122 -1.55 -2.10 -10.43
CA ARG A 122 -2.81 -2.73 -10.84
C ARG A 122 -4.01 -1.89 -10.46
N LEU A 123 -5.08 -2.08 -11.21
CA LEU A 123 -6.34 -1.36 -11.00
C LEU A 123 -7.55 -2.22 -11.32
N CYS A 124 -8.69 -1.82 -10.76
CA CYS A 124 -10.00 -2.34 -11.14
C CYS A 124 -10.74 -1.24 -11.93
N PRO A 125 -11.09 -1.47 -13.20
CA PRO A 125 -11.77 -0.46 -14.04
C PRO A 125 -13.08 0.03 -13.43
N GLU A 126 -13.91 -0.91 -12.96
CA GLU A 126 -15.20 -0.58 -12.35
C GLU A 126 -15.02 0.24 -11.08
N CYS A 127 -14.05 -0.10 -10.22
CA CYS A 127 -13.74 0.75 -9.07
C CYS A 127 -13.19 2.12 -9.45
N MET A 128 -12.49 2.27 -10.58
CA MET A 128 -12.05 3.60 -11.02
C MET A 128 -13.25 4.48 -11.38
N GLU A 129 -14.27 3.94 -12.05
CA GLU A 129 -15.50 4.67 -12.32
C GLU A 129 -16.25 5.02 -11.02
N GLU A 130 -16.29 4.09 -10.05
CA GLU A 130 -16.82 4.39 -8.71
C GLU A 130 -16.05 5.52 -8.00
N GLN A 131 -14.71 5.51 -8.09
CA GLN A 131 -13.86 6.56 -7.52
C GLN A 131 -14.15 7.91 -8.15
N LEU A 132 -14.22 7.98 -9.48
CA LEU A 132 -14.53 9.20 -10.21
C LEU A 132 -15.91 9.74 -9.83
N SER A 133 -16.92 8.88 -9.82
CA SER A 133 -18.29 9.25 -9.47
C SER A 133 -18.40 9.77 -8.03
N LYS A 134 -17.66 9.15 -7.10
CA LYS A 134 -17.73 9.49 -5.67
C LYS A 134 -16.86 10.67 -5.25
N TYR A 135 -15.66 10.78 -5.82
CA TYR A 135 -14.62 11.70 -5.35
C TYR A 135 -14.23 12.76 -6.39
N GLY A 136 -14.65 12.60 -7.66
CA GLY A 136 -14.29 13.49 -8.75
C GLY A 136 -12.89 13.26 -9.31
N GLU A 137 -12.15 12.28 -8.79
CA GLU A 137 -10.78 11.96 -9.22
C GLU A 137 -10.41 10.50 -8.92
N TYR A 138 -9.36 10.00 -9.57
CA TYR A 138 -8.88 8.63 -9.41
C TYR A 138 -7.74 8.54 -8.40
N TYR A 139 -7.59 7.37 -7.79
CA TYR A 139 -6.47 7.08 -6.92
C TYR A 139 -6.03 5.62 -6.97
N TRP A 140 -4.74 5.38 -6.70
CA TRP A 140 -4.24 4.01 -6.56
C TRP A 140 -4.72 3.41 -5.25
N ALA A 141 -5.65 2.46 -5.32
CA ALA A 141 -6.07 1.72 -4.15
C ALA A 141 -4.94 0.79 -3.67
N ARG A 142 -4.77 0.75 -2.36
CA ARG A 142 -3.70 0.05 -1.64
C ARG A 142 -3.76 -1.45 -1.82
N GLN A 143 -4.91 -2.05 -1.59
CA GLN A 143 -5.14 -3.49 -1.65
C GLN A 143 -4.79 -4.09 -3.02
N TRP A 144 -4.98 -3.33 -4.11
CA TRP A 144 -4.63 -3.78 -5.46
C TRP A 144 -3.13 -3.99 -5.66
N GLN A 145 -2.28 -3.36 -4.84
CA GLN A 145 -0.83 -3.51 -4.94
C GLN A 145 -0.29 -4.63 -4.04
N ALA A 146 -1.12 -5.22 -3.17
CA ALA A 146 -0.71 -6.31 -2.30
C ALA A 146 -0.34 -7.57 -3.11
N ALA A 147 0.76 -8.20 -2.74
CA ALA A 147 1.18 -9.47 -3.35
C ALA A 147 0.09 -10.54 -3.12
N GLY A 148 -0.22 -11.33 -4.14
CA GLY A 148 -1.28 -12.36 -4.07
C GLY A 148 -2.72 -11.85 -4.26
N TYR A 149 -3.01 -10.55 -4.05
CA TYR A 149 -4.35 -9.98 -4.28
C TYR A 149 -4.61 -9.86 -5.79
N LYS A 150 -5.27 -10.83 -6.42
CA LYS A 150 -5.43 -10.88 -7.89
C LYS A 150 -6.77 -10.33 -8.34
N TYR A 151 -7.80 -10.43 -7.51
CA TYR A 151 -9.16 -10.08 -7.86
C TYR A 151 -9.66 -8.91 -7.01
N CYS A 152 -10.43 -7.99 -7.60
CA CYS A 152 -11.20 -7.05 -6.80
C CYS A 152 -12.28 -7.81 -6.04
N LEU A 153 -12.49 -7.54 -4.75
CA LEU A 153 -13.58 -8.19 -4.00
C LEU A 153 -14.97 -7.89 -4.59
N LYS A 154 -15.18 -6.66 -5.07
CA LYS A 154 -16.45 -6.20 -5.65
C LYS A 154 -16.68 -6.65 -7.09
N HIS A 155 -15.60 -6.82 -7.86
CA HIS A 155 -15.63 -6.92 -9.32
C HIS A 155 -14.85 -8.15 -9.82
N ALA A 156 -14.13 -7.99 -10.94
CA ALA A 156 -13.33 -9.01 -11.62
C ALA A 156 -11.83 -8.97 -11.26
N GLU A 157 -11.02 -9.68 -12.06
CA GLU A 157 -9.56 -9.68 -11.96
C GLU A 157 -8.98 -8.26 -12.14
N LEU A 158 -7.90 -7.96 -11.43
CA LEU A 158 -7.22 -6.68 -11.53
C LEU A 158 -6.37 -6.59 -12.80
N ASN A 159 -6.49 -5.48 -13.51
CA ASN A 159 -5.69 -5.21 -14.70
C ASN A 159 -4.33 -4.64 -14.32
N SER A 160 -3.26 -5.16 -14.92
CA SER A 160 -1.92 -4.61 -14.77
C SER A 160 -1.71 -3.47 -15.75
N THR A 161 -1.15 -2.37 -15.25
CA THR A 161 -0.81 -1.20 -16.07
C THR A 161 0.61 -1.32 -16.62
N ARG A 162 1.00 -0.38 -17.49
CA ARG A 162 2.39 -0.22 -17.95
C ARG A 162 3.30 0.45 -16.91
N TYR A 163 2.76 0.97 -15.82
CA TYR A 163 3.52 1.74 -14.84
C TYR A 163 4.17 0.78 -13.85
N ALA A 164 5.49 0.73 -13.84
CA ALA A 164 6.23 -0.09 -12.90
C ALA A 164 6.06 0.43 -11.46
N LEU A 165 5.86 -0.48 -10.51
CA LEU A 165 5.89 -0.18 -9.06
C LEU A 165 7.28 0.31 -8.63
N HIS A 166 8.32 -0.19 -9.31
CA HIS A 166 9.70 0.28 -9.19
C HIS A 166 10.09 0.96 -10.50
N ASN A 167 9.86 2.27 -10.58
CA ASN A 167 10.06 3.03 -11.80
C ASN A 167 11.55 3.35 -12.05
N TYR A 168 11.99 3.33 -13.32
CA TYR A 168 13.27 3.88 -13.76
C TYR A 168 13.41 5.34 -13.31
N HIS A 169 12.32 6.12 -13.43
CA HIS A 169 12.20 7.44 -12.83
C HIS A 169 11.83 7.34 -11.35
N ARG A 170 12.74 6.80 -10.55
CA ARG A 170 12.57 6.50 -9.12
C ARG A 170 12.13 7.65 -8.21
N HIS A 171 12.04 8.87 -8.73
CA HIS A 171 11.62 10.08 -8.01
C HIS A 171 10.23 10.58 -8.42
N SER A 172 9.56 9.91 -9.35
CA SER A 172 8.29 10.37 -9.92
C SER A 172 7.11 9.66 -9.26
N PHE A 173 6.23 10.47 -8.68
CA PHE A 173 4.90 10.04 -8.25
C PHE A 173 3.94 10.16 -9.44
N ILE A 174 3.35 9.05 -9.86
CA ILE A 174 2.50 8.99 -11.05
C ILE A 174 1.05 8.95 -10.62
N ALA A 175 0.30 10.00 -10.96
CA ALA A 175 -1.13 10.04 -10.68
C ALA A 175 -1.88 9.03 -11.56
N LEU A 176 -2.92 8.41 -11.00
CA LEU A 176 -3.81 7.57 -11.77
C LEU A 176 -4.66 8.45 -12.69
N ALA A 177 -4.62 8.18 -14.00
CA ALA A 177 -5.28 9.00 -15.03
C ALA A 177 -6.11 8.11 -15.98
N PRO A 178 -7.12 8.65 -16.69
CA PRO A 178 -7.94 7.86 -17.63
C PRO A 178 -7.13 7.12 -18.69
N THR A 179 -6.02 7.71 -19.16
CA THR A 179 -5.14 7.11 -20.18
C THR A 179 -4.36 5.90 -19.68
N THR A 180 -4.35 5.65 -18.37
CA THR A 180 -3.81 4.41 -17.79
C THR A 180 -4.71 3.20 -18.06
N ALA A 181 -5.95 3.44 -18.49
CA ALA A 181 -6.97 2.45 -18.80
C ALA A 181 -6.95 1.92 -20.25
N CYS A 182 -5.77 1.73 -20.86
CA CYS A 182 -5.67 0.80 -22.00
C CYS A 182 -5.90 -0.62 -21.48
N LEU A 183 -7.16 -0.95 -21.17
CA LEU A 183 -7.54 -2.16 -20.47
C LEU A 183 -7.78 -3.28 -21.49
N PRO A 184 -7.21 -4.47 -21.29
CA PRO A 184 -7.64 -5.64 -22.03
C PRO A 184 -9.13 -5.92 -21.74
N PRO A 185 -9.85 -6.58 -22.67
CA PRO A 185 -11.27 -6.88 -22.52
C PRO A 185 -11.57 -7.65 -21.23
N ARG A 186 -12.79 -7.46 -20.72
CA ARG A 186 -13.32 -8.12 -19.51
C ARG A 186 -12.96 -9.61 -19.48
N SER A 187 -12.16 -10.02 -18.49
CA SER A 187 -12.05 -11.44 -18.15
C SER A 187 -13.32 -11.84 -17.41
N ASN A 188 -14.19 -12.59 -18.08
CA ASN A 188 -15.47 -13.08 -17.54
C ASN A 188 -15.32 -14.30 -16.62
N SER A 189 -14.12 -14.67 -16.18
CA SER A 189 -13.95 -15.79 -15.24
C SER A 189 -13.99 -15.28 -13.80
N PRO A 190 -15.12 -15.41 -13.07
CA PRO A 190 -15.11 -15.18 -11.64
C PRO A 190 -14.16 -16.18 -10.97
N PRO A 191 -13.33 -15.77 -10.00
CA PRO A 191 -12.53 -16.71 -9.24
C PRO A 191 -13.45 -17.68 -8.48
N ARG A 192 -13.08 -18.97 -8.44
CA ARG A 192 -13.79 -19.96 -7.60
C ARG A 192 -13.78 -19.59 -6.10
N ASP A 193 -12.83 -18.75 -5.66
CA ASP A 193 -12.71 -18.27 -4.28
C ASP A 193 -11.84 -17.00 -4.17
N LYS A 194 -12.25 -16.01 -3.35
CA LYS A 194 -11.52 -14.74 -3.05
C LYS A 194 -10.93 -14.71 -1.63
N ARG A 195 -10.59 -15.87 -1.06
CA ARG A 195 -10.07 -16.01 0.32
C ARG A 195 -8.85 -15.13 0.60
N ILE A 196 -7.89 -15.06 -0.34
CA ILE A 196 -6.66 -14.28 -0.14
C ILE A 196 -6.97 -12.79 -0.08
N GLU A 197 -7.78 -12.31 -1.01
CA GLU A 197 -8.21 -10.91 -1.07
C GLU A 197 -8.90 -10.47 0.23
N LYS A 198 -9.80 -11.31 0.77
CA LYS A 198 -10.47 -11.05 2.06
C LYS A 198 -9.45 -10.93 3.20
N ARG A 199 -8.50 -11.86 3.31
CA ARG A 199 -7.47 -11.82 4.37
C ARG A 199 -6.54 -10.63 4.22
N VAL A 200 -6.21 -10.23 2.99
CA VAL A 200 -5.42 -9.02 2.73
C VAL A 200 -6.17 -7.77 3.22
N GLU A 201 -7.45 -7.62 2.89
CA GLU A 201 -8.23 -6.46 3.36
C GLU A 201 -8.40 -6.46 4.89
N GLU A 202 -8.64 -7.62 5.51
CA GLU A 202 -8.65 -7.76 6.96
C GLU A 202 -7.33 -7.29 7.59
N LEU A 203 -6.18 -7.78 7.09
CA LEU A 203 -4.87 -7.37 7.60
C LEU A 203 -4.59 -5.88 7.38
N LEU A 204 -4.98 -5.33 6.22
CA LEU A 204 -4.83 -3.90 5.90
C LEU A 204 -5.72 -2.99 6.77
N SER A 205 -6.80 -3.54 7.34
CA SER A 205 -7.71 -2.84 8.26
C SER A 205 -7.28 -2.93 9.74
N LEU A 206 -6.26 -3.74 10.06
CA LEU A 206 -5.82 -3.89 11.44
C LEU A 206 -5.27 -2.58 12.01
N PRO A 207 -5.64 -2.21 13.25
CA PRO A 207 -5.03 -1.08 13.93
C PRO A 207 -3.56 -1.39 14.28
N PRO A 208 -2.75 -0.37 14.61
CA PRO A 208 -1.42 -0.57 15.17
C PRO A 208 -1.51 -1.41 16.46
N THR A 209 -1.04 -2.65 16.41
CA THR A 209 -1.00 -3.55 17.56
C THR A 209 0.40 -4.10 17.77
N HIS A 210 0.66 -4.57 19.00
CA HIS A 210 1.89 -5.25 19.33
C HIS A 210 1.98 -6.58 18.57
N SER A 211 3.14 -6.87 17.98
CA SER A 211 3.35 -8.12 17.24
C SER A 211 3.24 -9.33 18.16
N PRO A 212 2.57 -10.42 17.75
CA PRO A 212 2.60 -11.66 18.50
C PRO A 212 4.02 -12.20 18.67
N SER A 213 4.30 -12.76 19.84
CA SER A 213 5.57 -13.42 20.13
C SER A 213 5.70 -14.74 19.38
N PHE A 214 6.92 -15.26 19.30
CA PHE A 214 7.16 -16.59 18.72
C PHE A 214 6.33 -17.68 19.42
N GLU A 215 6.18 -17.60 20.75
CA GLU A 215 5.40 -18.57 21.50
C GLU A 215 3.89 -18.46 21.22
N GLN A 216 3.38 -17.24 21.05
CA GLN A 216 1.97 -17.04 20.65
C GLN A 216 1.70 -17.64 19.26
N TRP A 217 2.61 -17.45 18.29
CA TRP A 217 2.52 -18.09 16.98
C TRP A 217 2.61 -19.63 17.08
N ASN A 218 3.54 -20.15 17.88
CA ASN A 218 3.71 -21.58 18.10
C ASN A 218 2.42 -22.22 18.66
N LEU A 219 1.80 -21.58 19.66
CA LEU A 219 0.53 -22.02 20.24
C LEU A 219 -0.61 -21.99 19.22
N LEU A 220 -0.71 -20.92 18.42
CA LEU A 220 -1.69 -20.81 17.34
C LEU A 220 -1.53 -21.97 16.34
N TYR A 221 -0.32 -22.21 15.85
CA TYR A 221 -0.09 -23.28 14.87
C TYR A 221 -0.36 -24.67 15.45
N LYS A 222 -0.01 -24.92 16.72
CA LYS A 222 -0.38 -26.16 17.42
C LYS A 222 -1.90 -26.33 17.50
N GLN A 223 -2.65 -25.25 17.77
CA GLN A 223 -4.10 -25.27 17.81
C GLN A 223 -4.72 -25.52 16.43
N VAL A 224 -4.23 -24.86 15.38
CA VAL A 224 -4.67 -25.08 13.99
C VAL A 224 -4.41 -26.52 13.58
N ALA A 225 -3.22 -27.07 13.85
CA ALA A 225 -2.89 -28.46 13.53
C ALA A 225 -3.80 -29.48 14.26
N ARG A 226 -4.24 -29.17 15.49
CA ARG A 226 -5.19 -30.02 16.25
C ARG A 226 -6.61 -29.96 15.69
N THR A 227 -7.05 -28.78 15.25
CA THR A 227 -8.41 -28.55 14.74
C THR A 227 -8.58 -28.97 13.28
N CYS A 228 -7.50 -29.01 12.50
CA CYS A 228 -7.50 -29.52 11.12
C CYS A 228 -7.38 -31.05 11.01
N LYS A 229 -7.40 -31.80 12.12
CA LYS A 229 -7.55 -33.27 12.05
C LYS A 229 -8.93 -33.60 11.49
N VAL A 230 -8.96 -33.93 10.19
CA VAL A 230 -10.11 -34.49 9.47
C VAL A 230 -10.61 -35.73 10.25
N PRO A 231 -11.93 -35.92 10.46
CA PRO A 231 -12.44 -37.17 11.00
C PRO A 231 -11.99 -38.31 10.08
N VAL A 232 -11.25 -39.26 10.63
CA VAL A 232 -10.92 -40.51 9.94
C VAL A 232 -12.21 -41.32 9.92
N ASN A 233 -12.90 -41.33 8.77
CA ASN A 233 -13.93 -42.30 8.43
C ASN A 233 -13.49 -43.01 7.16
#